data_AF-A0A6J6MZF1-F1
#
_entry.id   AF-A0A6J6MZF1-F1
#
_cell.length_a   1.000
_cell.length_b   1.000
_cell.length_c   1.000
_cell.angle_alpha   90.00
_cell.angle_beta   90.00
_cell.angle_gamma   90.00
#
_symmetry.space_group_name_H-M   'P 1'
#
loop_
_entity.id
_entity.type
_entity.pdbx_description
1 polymer ?
#
loop_
_entity_poly.entity_id
_entity_poly.type
_entity_poly.pdbx_seq_one_letter_code
_entity_poly.pdbx_strand_id
1 'polypeptide(L)' 'MKPKVILQASILISAAASLALSISLYFAGNDESDKLNGIYVGVWVPSILALGAFLLAGRKDN' A
#
# COMPACT_ATOMS: atom_id res chain seq x y z
N MET A 1 -3.34 -21.40 -7.64
CA MET A 1 -4.24 -20.35 -7.08
C MET A 1 -4.90 -19.62 -8.23
N LYS A 2 -6.15 -19.15 -8.09
CA LYS A 2 -6.81 -18.36 -9.14
C LYS A 2 -6.04 -17.03 -9.35
N PRO A 3 -5.80 -16.57 -10.60
CA PRO A 3 -5.02 -15.36 -10.89
C PRO A 3 -5.64 -14.07 -10.31
N LYS A 4 -6.93 -14.10 -9.98
CA LYS A 4 -7.63 -13.04 -9.23
C LYS A 4 -7.05 -12.88 -7.82
N VAL A 5 -6.91 -14.00 -7.10
CA VAL A 5 -6.43 -14.05 -5.72
C VAL A 5 -4.98 -13.62 -5.60
N ILE A 6 -4.15 -14.01 -6.56
CA ILE A 6 -2.72 -13.62 -6.58
C ILE A 6 -2.60 -12.09 -6.64
N LEU A 7 -3.32 -11.42 -7.56
CA LEU A 7 -3.28 -9.96 -7.66
C LEU A 7 -3.79 -9.29 -6.39
N GLN A 8 -4.93 -9.75 -5.84
CA GLN A 8 -5.47 -9.20 -4.60
C GLN A 8 -4.45 -9.32 -3.46
N ALA A 9 -3.84 -10.49 -3.30
CA ALA A 9 -2.83 -10.72 -2.29
C ALA A 9 -1.62 -9.82 -2.50
N SER A 10 -1.09 -9.70 -3.72
CA SER A 10 0.04 -8.82 -4.02
C SER A 10 -0.26 -7.37 -3.64
N ILE A 11 -1.44 -6.85 -3.96
CA ILE A 11 -1.80 -5.46 -3.66
C ILE A 11 -1.99 -5.24 -2.15
N LEU A 12 -2.64 -6.17 -1.47
CA LEU A 12 -2.80 -6.10 -0.01
C LEU A 12 -1.45 -6.16 0.70
N ILE A 13 -0.54 -7.04 0.26
CA ILE A 13 0.82 -7.13 0.80
C ILE A 13 1.59 -5.84 0.54
N SER A 14 1.51 -5.26 -0.66
CA SER A 14 2.15 -3.97 -0.96
C SER A 14 1.60 -2.83 -0.11
N ALA A 15 0.27 -2.75 0.08
CA ALA A 15 -0.35 -1.75 0.93
C ALA A 15 0.04 -1.92 2.41
N ALA A 16 0.06 -3.17 2.91
CA ALA A 16 0.47 -3.47 4.28
C ALA A 16 1.96 -3.18 4.51
N ALA A 17 2.83 -3.50 3.56
CA ALA A 17 4.25 -3.18 3.62
C ALA A 17 4.48 -1.66 3.63
N SER A 18 3.76 -0.92 2.78
CA SER A 18 3.81 0.55 2.76
C SER A 18 3.34 1.16 4.09
N LEU A 19 2.28 0.60 4.69
CA LEU A 19 1.79 1.05 5.99
C LEU A 19 2.80 0.77 7.11
N ALA A 20 3.36 -0.44 7.15
CA ALA A 20 4.38 -0.81 8.13
C ALA A 20 5.62 0.09 8.03
N LEU A 21 6.06 0.38 6.79
CA LEU A 21 7.18 1.28 6.54
C LEU A 21 6.86 2.72 6.98
N SER A 22 5.66 3.22 6.69
CA SER A 22 5.18 4.54 7.12
C SER A 22 5.22 4.69 8.65
N ILE A 23 4.66 3.72 9.37
CA ILE A 23 4.69 3.68 10.84
C ILE A 23 6.13 3.59 11.34
N SER A 24 6.95 2.72 10.74
CA SER A 24 8.33 2.58 11.15
C SER A 24 9.13 3.86 10.97
N LEU A 25 9.00 4.58 9.85
CA LEU A 25 9.70 5.86 9.67
C LEU A 25 9.18 6.93 10.63
N TYR A 26 7.86 7.02 10.81
CA TYR A 26 7.26 8.05 11.65
C TYR A 26 7.67 7.92 13.13
N PHE A 27 7.82 6.69 13.62
CA PHE A 27 8.16 6.43 15.03
C PHE A 27 9.63 6.10 15.30
N ALA A 28 10.44 5.77 14.28
CA ALA A 28 11.88 5.50 14.47
C ALA A 28 12.72 6.78 14.55
N GLY A 29 12.30 7.85 13.89
CA GLY A 29 13.01 9.12 13.86
C GLY A 29 12.60 10.09 14.96
N ASN A 30 13.57 10.81 15.54
CA ASN A 30 13.31 11.93 16.43
C ASN A 30 13.17 13.26 15.68
N ASP A 31 13.68 13.31 14.44
CA ASP A 31 13.66 14.51 13.60
C ASP A 31 12.34 14.67 12.85
N GLU A 32 11.96 15.93 12.62
CA GLU A 32 10.73 16.30 11.90
C GLU A 32 10.72 15.76 10.47
N SER A 33 11.90 15.64 9.83
CA SER A 33 12.06 15.06 8.50
C SER A 33 11.59 13.60 8.42
N ASP A 34 11.87 12.80 9.46
CA ASP A 34 11.50 11.38 9.48
C ASP A 34 9.98 11.21 9.63
N LYS A 35 9.36 12.10 10.40
CA LYS A 35 7.91 12.16 10.53
C LYS A 35 7.24 12.54 9.21
N LEU A 36 7.77 13.53 8.50
CA LEU A 36 7.27 13.92 7.18
C LEU A 36 7.40 12.79 6.17
N ASN A 37 8.54 12.08 6.18
CA ASN A 37 8.76 10.92 5.31
C ASN A 37 7.73 9.80 5.63
N GLY A 38 7.51 9.52 6.91
CA GLY A 38 6.48 8.56 7.36
C GLY A 38 5.08 8.92 6.86
N ILE A 39 4.68 10.20 6.96
CA ILE A 39 3.39 10.69 6.45
C ILE A 39 3.31 10.53 4.92
N TYR A 40 4.38 10.91 4.20
CA TYR A 40 4.40 10.85 2.74
C TYR A 40 4.24 9.41 2.22
N VAL A 41 4.92 8.45 2.85
CA VAL A 41 4.75 7.01 2.55
C VAL A 41 3.35 6.53 2.94
N GLY A 42 2.77 7.05 4.03
CA GLY A 42 1.41 6.73 4.45
C GLY A 42 0.35 7.13 3.42
N VAL A 43 0.53 8.27 2.74
CA VAL A 43 -0.37 8.74 1.67
C VAL A 43 -0.36 7.80 0.45
N TRP A 44 0.67 6.98 0.26
CA TRP A 44 0.71 6.03 -0.86
C TRP A 44 -0.20 4.81 -0.66
N VAL A 45 -0.54 4.46 0.58
CA VAL A 45 -1.43 3.33 0.91
C VAL A 45 -2.79 3.42 0.17
N PRO A 46 -3.56 4.53 0.28
CA PRO A 46 -4.82 4.65 -0.46
C PRO A 46 -4.62 4.62 -1.98
N SER A 47 -3.51 5.12 -2.51
CA SER A 47 -3.20 5.07 -3.95
C SER A 47 -2.95 3.64 -4.44
N ILE A 48 -2.24 2.81 -3.65
CA ILE A 48 -2.02 1.38 -3.96
C ILE A 48 -3.35 0.61 -3.95
N LEU A 49 -4.19 0.87 -2.95
CA LEU A 49 -5.51 0.23 -2.85
C LEU A 49 -6.44 0.67 -3.99
N ALA A 50 -6.42 1.95 -4.37
CA ALA A 50 -7.18 2.47 -5.49
C ALA A 50 -6.74 1.84 -6.82
N LEU A 51 -5.42 1.72 -7.05
CA LEU A 51 -4.88 1.00 -8.20
C LEU A 51 -5.36 -0.47 -8.22
N GLY A 52 -5.41 -1.13 -7.07
CA GLY A 52 -5.92 -2.48 -7.00
C GLY A 52 -7.39 -2.63 -7.30
N ALA A 53 -8.22 -1.73 -6.77
CA ALA A 53 -9.62 -1.66 -7.12
C ALA A 53 -9.81 -1.44 -8.63
N PHE A 54 -9.03 -0.56 -9.24
CA PHE A 54 -9.03 -0.30 -10.68
C PHE A 54 -8.65 -1.55 -11.50
N LEU A 55 -7.55 -2.22 -11.16
CA LEU A 55 -7.10 -3.44 -11.85
C LEU A 55 -8.08 -4.60 -11.68
N LEU A 56 -8.77 -4.69 -10.55
CA LEU A 56 -9.80 -5.69 -10.33
C LEU A 56 -11.08 -5.38 -11.11
N ALA A 57 -11.51 -4.12 -11.15
CA ALA A 57 -12.69 -3.69 -11.90
C ALA A 57 -12.54 -3.93 -13.41
N GLY A 58 -11.32 -3.79 -13.95
CA GLY A 58 -11.02 -4.07 -15.36
C GLY A 58 -11.02 -5.56 -15.73
N ARG A 59 -11.03 -6.48 -14.75
CA ARG A 59 -11.09 -7.93 -15.04
C ARG A 59 -12.54 -8.38 -15.13
N LYS A 60 -13.00 -8.61 -16.36
CA LYS A 60 -14.23 -9.35 -16.64
C LYS A 60 -14.06 -10.78 -16.13
N ASP A 61 -14.85 -11.17 -15.12
CA ASP A 61 -14.97 -12.58 -14.71
C ASP A 61 -15.59 -13.33 -15.91
N ASN A 62 -14.74 -14.05 -16.66
CA ASN A 62 -15.15 -15.03 -17.66
C ASN A 62 -15.37 -16.38 -17.00
#